data_AF-A0A7L4Z2U9-F1
#
_entry.id   AF-A0A7L4Z2U9-F1
#
_cell.length_a   1.000
_cell.length_b   1.000
_cell.length_c   1.000
_cell.angle_alpha   90.00
_cell.angle_beta   90.00
_cell.angle_gamma   90.00
#
_symmetry.space_group_name_H-M   'P 1'
#
loop_
_entity.id
_entity.type
_entity.pdbx_description
1 polymer ?
#
loop_
_entity_poly.entity_id
_entity_poly.type
_entity_poly.pdbx_seq_one_letter_code
_entity_poly.pdbx_strand_id
1 'polypeptide(L)'
;MSVGGMGIPRLQELSYIETAALSVARGDSFEQIRVAMVNQAEKLAREADLDGSFVTAKWDVMRSDHRSHVHNTVDVLKELMRLGWVEHHVLPSTPQSAFAHGHVVFELTERGREWAEAVTQDKRAGYNALVGELLAAHPQFEGFLRVVGARPDSVSGQLTVPLLRWEEGAHRNAEEFLLAFVAHMVDCLRQGGLGWTAEPKAVETAVLDYATTAMRRVEMRIKRWEAQRLADERKRAVGALEEREPGRSVKAPPALTRKRIASFCEEAAVRFAFTAAGCPMDYISHELLRRWSGFMGLANFSYYAPGPSALRLWATGSVEGSGPQAEFKRSVGHPVRSALLAALPRICQEETERSAEGTGYCAVWRVRAAACWQQRISNAEFDAAVCDAYRGHVEGLPFRLHLDEASATRTPGSTRPLVVKTHAGVHRVFHVMRLFEKQREVAAP
;
A
#
# COMPACT_ATOMS: atom_id res chain seq x y z
N MET A 1 -5.73 2.44 28.12
CA MET A 1 -4.80 3.13 27.20
C MET A 1 -5.57 4.25 26.51
N SER A 2 -5.04 5.47 26.52
CA SER A 2 -5.73 6.67 26.03
C SER A 2 -6.07 6.57 24.54
N VAL A 3 -7.29 6.95 24.19
CA VAL A 3 -7.79 7.07 22.80
C VAL A 3 -7.18 8.29 22.07
N GLY A 4 -6.39 9.12 22.77
CA GLY A 4 -5.91 10.42 22.29
C GLY A 4 -4.53 10.42 21.63
N GLY A 5 -4.38 9.80 20.47
CA GLY A 5 -3.29 10.11 19.55
C GLY A 5 -3.85 10.72 18.27
N MET A 6 -3.39 11.91 17.87
CA MET A 6 -3.73 12.53 16.56
C MET A 6 -3.04 11.85 15.36
N GLY A 7 -2.44 10.68 15.58
CA GLY A 7 -1.74 9.93 14.55
C GLY A 7 -2.67 8.94 13.85
N ILE A 8 -2.35 8.63 12.60
CA ILE A 8 -3.06 7.62 11.80
C ILE A 8 -3.12 6.29 12.58
N PRO A 9 -4.32 5.70 12.79
CA PRO A 9 -4.44 4.43 13.49
C PRO A 9 -3.70 3.36 12.69
N ARG A 10 -3.13 2.36 13.38
CA ARG A 10 -2.33 1.30 12.75
C ARG A 10 -3.21 0.22 12.08
N LEU A 11 -4.23 0.67 11.34
CA LEU A 11 -5.17 -0.17 10.60
C LEU A 11 -4.67 -0.40 9.18
N GLN A 12 -4.22 -1.64 8.93
CA GLN A 12 -3.64 -2.01 7.64
C GLN A 12 -4.62 -1.85 6.47
N GLU A 13 -5.89 -2.17 6.71
CA GLU A 13 -6.93 -2.21 5.68
C GLU A 13 -8.14 -1.38 6.11
N LEU A 14 -8.54 -0.42 5.29
CA LEU A 14 -9.64 0.48 5.60
C LEU A 14 -11.00 -0.26 5.67
N SER A 15 -11.13 -1.40 4.96
CA SER A 15 -12.31 -2.25 5.03
C SER A 15 -12.57 -2.84 6.42
N TYR A 16 -11.58 -2.84 7.32
CA TYR A 16 -11.82 -3.26 8.70
C TYR A 16 -12.80 -2.34 9.43
N ILE A 17 -12.83 -1.05 9.09
CA ILE A 17 -13.82 -0.10 9.64
C ILE A 17 -15.24 -0.55 9.28
N GLU A 18 -15.49 -0.85 8.00
CA GLU A 18 -16.77 -1.40 7.52
C GLU A 18 -17.11 -2.70 8.25
N THR A 19 -16.19 -3.67 8.27
CA THR A 19 -16.47 -4.97 8.90
C THR A 19 -16.76 -4.84 10.40
N ALA A 20 -16.02 -4.01 11.12
CA ALA A 20 -16.21 -3.85 12.57
C ALA A 20 -17.48 -3.09 12.90
N ALA A 21 -17.77 -1.98 12.21
CA ALA A 21 -19.00 -1.21 12.43
C ALA A 21 -20.25 -2.04 12.14
N LEU A 22 -20.25 -2.83 11.06
CA LEU A 22 -21.36 -3.74 10.74
C LEU A 22 -21.49 -4.88 11.75
N SER A 23 -20.39 -5.36 12.32
CA SER A 23 -20.44 -6.33 13.43
C SER A 23 -21.04 -5.72 14.70
N VAL A 24 -20.63 -4.50 15.07
CA VAL A 24 -21.23 -3.79 16.20
C VAL A 24 -22.72 -3.54 15.97
N ALA A 25 -23.13 -3.18 14.74
CA ALA A 25 -24.54 -3.01 14.37
C ALA A 25 -25.39 -4.27 14.61
N ARG A 26 -24.79 -5.47 14.45
CA ARG A 26 -25.46 -6.76 14.68
C ARG A 26 -25.46 -7.19 16.16
N GLY A 27 -24.82 -6.44 17.05
CA GLY A 27 -24.63 -6.83 18.45
C GLY A 27 -23.58 -7.93 18.63
N ASP A 28 -22.64 -8.08 17.69
CA ASP A 28 -21.55 -9.05 17.81
C ASP A 28 -20.67 -8.70 19.03
N SER A 29 -20.24 -9.72 19.78
CA SER A 29 -19.27 -9.57 20.86
C SER A 29 -17.86 -9.27 20.33
N PHE A 30 -16.94 -8.85 21.21
CA PHE A 30 -15.54 -8.62 20.86
C PHE A 30 -14.90 -9.80 20.13
N GLU A 31 -15.16 -11.03 20.58
CA GLU A 31 -14.63 -12.23 19.94
C GLU A 31 -15.24 -12.47 18.55
N GLN A 32 -16.53 -12.21 18.39
CA GLN A 32 -17.20 -12.32 17.09
C GLN A 32 -16.69 -11.25 16.11
N ILE A 33 -16.48 -10.01 16.56
CA ILE A 33 -15.84 -8.94 15.77
C ILE A 33 -14.43 -9.36 15.35
N ARG A 34 -13.63 -9.94 16.26
CA ARG A 34 -12.29 -10.45 15.95
C ARG A 34 -12.33 -11.53 14.87
N VAL A 35 -13.24 -12.49 14.98
CA VAL A 35 -13.42 -13.53 13.95
C VAL A 35 -13.86 -12.90 12.61
N ALA A 36 -14.72 -11.89 12.61
CA ALA A 36 -15.09 -11.15 11.40
C ALA A 36 -13.88 -10.44 10.77
N MET A 37 -12.97 -9.87 11.58
CA MET A 37 -11.69 -9.32 11.08
C MET A 37 -10.82 -10.39 10.41
N VAL A 38 -10.72 -11.59 11.00
CA VAL A 38 -9.97 -12.71 10.42
C VAL A 38 -10.59 -13.12 9.08
N ASN A 39 -11.91 -13.22 8.98
CA ASN A 39 -12.59 -13.57 7.74
C ASN A 39 -12.38 -12.52 6.64
N GLN A 40 -12.41 -11.23 7.00
CA GLN A 40 -12.12 -10.17 6.05
C GLN A 40 -10.65 -10.19 5.60
N ALA A 41 -9.71 -10.44 6.51
CA ALA A 41 -8.30 -10.61 6.18
C ALA A 41 -8.07 -11.83 5.27
N GLU A 42 -8.77 -12.94 5.52
CA GLU A 42 -8.75 -14.14 4.69
C GLU A 42 -9.23 -13.82 3.26
N LYS A 43 -10.36 -13.12 3.14
CA LYS A 43 -10.91 -12.70 1.86
C LYS A 43 -9.91 -11.84 1.07
N LEU A 44 -9.33 -10.83 1.71
CA LEU A 44 -8.35 -9.95 1.06
C LEU A 44 -7.08 -10.70 0.64
N ALA A 45 -6.60 -11.63 1.47
CA ALA A 45 -5.44 -12.45 1.14
C ALA A 45 -5.73 -13.40 -0.03
N ARG A 46 -6.94 -13.95 -0.10
CA ARG A 46 -7.37 -14.80 -1.22
C ARG A 46 -7.49 -14.00 -2.52
N GLU A 47 -8.06 -12.80 -2.45
CA GLU A 47 -8.16 -11.89 -3.61
C GLU A 47 -6.79 -11.40 -4.10
N ALA A 48 -5.80 -11.35 -3.20
CA ALA A 48 -4.44 -10.97 -3.52
C ALA A 48 -3.52 -12.15 -3.90
N ASP A 49 -4.00 -13.40 -3.78
CA ASP A 49 -3.23 -14.58 -4.17
C ASP A 49 -3.32 -14.79 -5.68
N LEU A 50 -2.17 -14.66 -6.34
CA LEU A 50 -2.03 -14.71 -7.78
C LEU A 50 -1.06 -15.79 -8.24
N ASP A 51 -0.43 -16.49 -7.29
CA ASP A 51 0.52 -17.59 -7.54
C ASP A 51 0.04 -18.92 -6.95
N GLY A 52 -1.14 -18.95 -6.34
CA GLY A 52 -1.73 -20.15 -5.75
C GLY A 52 -1.13 -20.51 -4.39
N SER A 53 -0.42 -19.58 -3.75
CA SER A 53 0.18 -19.78 -2.43
C SER A 53 -0.79 -19.62 -1.26
N PHE A 54 -2.07 -19.33 -1.53
CA PHE A 54 -3.09 -19.21 -0.50
C PHE A 54 -3.33 -20.54 0.23
N VAL A 55 -3.13 -20.53 1.55
CA VAL A 55 -3.33 -21.70 2.41
C VAL A 55 -4.54 -21.49 3.30
N THR A 56 -5.67 -22.12 2.96
CA THR A 56 -6.93 -22.03 3.74
C THR A 56 -6.74 -22.46 5.20
N ALA A 57 -6.03 -23.56 5.45
CA ALA A 57 -5.86 -24.13 6.80
C ALA A 57 -5.20 -23.16 7.80
N LYS A 58 -4.37 -22.22 7.32
CA LYS A 58 -3.77 -21.18 8.17
C LYS A 58 -4.83 -20.27 8.78
N TRP A 59 -5.91 -19.98 8.04
CA TRP A 59 -6.99 -19.10 8.48
C TRP A 59 -7.91 -19.78 9.49
N ASP A 60 -8.12 -21.09 9.35
CA ASP A 60 -8.84 -21.89 10.36
C ASP A 60 -8.14 -21.81 11.73
N VAL A 61 -6.80 -21.91 11.75
CA VAL A 61 -5.99 -21.74 12.96
C VAL A 61 -6.08 -20.31 13.51
N MET A 62 -6.07 -19.28 12.65
CA MET A 62 -6.21 -17.89 13.10
C MET A 62 -7.59 -17.59 13.68
N ARG A 63 -8.65 -18.25 13.18
CA ARG A 63 -10.00 -18.14 13.74
C ARG A 63 -10.08 -18.75 15.12
N SER A 64 -9.45 -19.90 15.37
CA SER A 64 -9.46 -20.54 16.69
C SER A 64 -8.48 -19.92 17.70
N ASP A 65 -7.43 -19.23 17.24
CA ASP A 65 -6.50 -18.53 18.13
C ASP A 65 -7.07 -17.18 18.60
N HIS A 66 -7.54 -17.15 19.86
CA HIS A 66 -8.07 -15.95 20.53
C HIS A 66 -7.06 -14.78 20.63
N ARG A 67 -5.77 -15.00 20.38
CA ARG A 67 -4.75 -13.94 20.39
C ARG A 67 -4.52 -13.33 19.01
N SER A 68 -4.86 -14.06 17.94
CA SER A 68 -4.70 -13.60 16.57
C SER A 68 -5.69 -12.47 16.26
N HIS A 69 -5.21 -11.44 15.56
CA HIS A 69 -5.97 -10.24 15.16
C HIS A 69 -6.53 -9.36 16.29
N VAL A 70 -6.22 -9.64 17.57
CA VAL A 70 -6.65 -8.79 18.70
C VAL A 70 -6.23 -7.33 18.51
N HIS A 71 -4.99 -7.08 18.08
CA HIS A 71 -4.52 -5.71 17.85
C HIS A 71 -5.33 -4.98 16.77
N ASN A 72 -5.63 -5.65 15.65
CA ASN A 72 -6.46 -5.08 14.59
C ASN A 72 -7.87 -4.77 15.10
N THR A 73 -8.48 -5.70 15.85
CA THR A 73 -9.81 -5.50 16.45
C THR A 73 -9.83 -4.33 17.45
N VAL A 74 -8.81 -4.23 18.31
CA VAL A 74 -8.69 -3.14 19.28
C VAL A 74 -8.47 -1.80 18.57
N ASP A 75 -7.58 -1.75 17.58
CA ASP A 75 -7.28 -0.51 16.87
C ASP A 75 -8.48 -0.04 16.05
N VAL A 76 -9.29 -0.94 15.49
CA VAL A 76 -10.48 -0.54 14.72
C VAL A 76 -11.60 -0.07 15.63
N LEU A 77 -11.81 -0.73 16.78
CA LEU A 77 -12.80 -0.28 17.76
C LEU A 77 -12.41 1.07 18.37
N LYS A 78 -11.12 1.30 18.66
CA LYS A 78 -10.63 2.63 19.07
C LYS A 78 -10.91 3.70 18.02
N GLU A 79 -10.71 3.36 16.75
CA GLU A 79 -10.97 4.29 15.67
C GLU A 79 -12.48 4.58 15.54
N LEU A 80 -13.34 3.56 15.59
CA LEU A 80 -14.79 3.77 15.61
C LEU A 80 -15.27 4.63 16.79
N MET A 81 -14.67 4.45 17.98
CA MET A 81 -14.93 5.30 19.15
C MET A 81 -14.43 6.74 18.93
N ARG A 82 -13.26 6.91 18.29
CA ARG A 82 -12.70 8.23 17.95
C ARG A 82 -13.56 8.98 16.94
N LEU A 83 -14.10 8.29 15.94
CA LEU A 83 -15.04 8.85 14.98
C LEU A 83 -16.43 9.13 15.60
N GLY A 84 -16.66 8.70 16.85
CA GLY A 84 -17.93 8.86 17.54
C GLY A 84 -19.03 7.97 16.98
N TRP A 85 -18.67 6.84 16.35
CA TRP A 85 -19.61 5.86 15.78
C TRP A 85 -19.92 4.71 16.73
N VAL A 86 -19.03 4.45 17.69
CA VAL A 86 -19.22 3.45 18.75
C VAL A 86 -19.07 4.14 20.10
N GLU A 87 -19.93 3.78 21.05
CA GLU A 87 -19.86 4.28 22.42
C GLU A 87 -18.52 3.95 23.08
N HIS A 88 -18.03 4.85 23.93
CA HIS A 88 -16.71 4.68 24.54
C HIS A 88 -16.69 3.47 25.50
N HIS A 89 -15.79 2.52 25.25
CA HIS A 89 -15.68 1.30 26.07
C HIS A 89 -14.22 0.96 26.41
N VAL A 90 -14.01 0.27 27.53
CA VAL A 90 -12.70 -0.30 27.88
C VAL A 90 -12.37 -1.47 26.94
N LEU A 91 -11.22 -1.40 26.28
CA LEU A 91 -10.72 -2.43 25.36
C LEU A 91 -9.54 -3.20 25.97
N PRO A 92 -9.30 -4.46 25.55
CA PRO A 92 -8.12 -5.23 25.96
C PRO A 92 -6.82 -4.46 25.77
N SER A 93 -5.94 -4.51 26.78
CA SER A 93 -4.62 -3.86 26.71
C SER A 93 -3.60 -4.71 25.94
N THR A 94 -3.76 -6.03 25.99
CA THR A 94 -2.86 -7.01 25.36
C THR A 94 -3.64 -8.20 24.80
N PRO A 95 -3.09 -8.94 23.81
CA PRO A 95 -3.67 -10.21 23.35
C PRO A 95 -3.88 -11.23 24.47
N GLN A 96 -3.03 -11.21 25.50
CA GLN A 96 -3.16 -12.10 26.65
C GLN A 96 -4.39 -11.78 27.51
N SER A 97 -4.81 -10.51 27.57
CA SER A 97 -5.99 -10.07 28.32
C SER A 97 -7.30 -10.18 27.53
N ALA A 98 -7.25 -10.47 26.22
CA ALA A 98 -8.42 -10.40 25.35
C ALA A 98 -9.55 -11.37 25.73
N PHE A 99 -9.22 -12.53 26.30
CA PHE A 99 -10.22 -13.52 26.72
C PHE A 99 -11.22 -12.95 27.74
N ALA A 100 -10.77 -12.04 28.62
CA ALA A 100 -11.62 -11.43 29.64
C ALA A 100 -12.68 -10.50 29.03
N HIS A 101 -12.46 -10.02 27.81
CA HIS A 101 -13.37 -9.14 27.09
C HIS A 101 -14.14 -9.86 25.98
N GLY A 102 -13.97 -11.17 25.79
CA GLY A 102 -14.50 -11.89 24.62
C GLY A 102 -16.02 -11.80 24.45
N HIS A 103 -16.76 -11.65 25.55
CA HIS A 103 -18.22 -11.56 25.58
C HIS A 103 -18.75 -10.11 25.58
N VAL A 104 -17.86 -9.11 25.64
CA VAL A 104 -18.26 -7.68 25.65
C VAL A 104 -18.90 -7.32 24.32
N VAL A 105 -20.08 -6.72 24.36
CA VAL A 105 -20.79 -6.17 23.21
C VAL A 105 -20.63 -4.65 23.22
N PHE A 106 -20.58 -4.06 22.03
CA PHE A 106 -20.46 -2.61 21.85
C PHE A 106 -21.74 -2.08 21.22
N GLU A 107 -22.01 -0.78 21.41
CA GLU A 107 -23.18 -0.12 20.86
C GLU A 107 -22.77 0.96 19.86
N LEU A 108 -23.46 1.01 18.73
CA LEU A 108 -23.33 2.12 17.79
C LEU A 108 -24.03 3.36 18.37
N THR A 109 -23.43 4.52 18.15
CA THR A 109 -24.11 5.80 18.31
C THR A 109 -25.13 5.99 17.18
N GLU A 110 -25.95 7.04 17.23
CA GLU A 110 -26.84 7.39 16.12
C GLU A 110 -26.08 7.62 14.81
N ARG A 111 -25.00 8.41 14.85
CA ARG A 111 -24.11 8.64 13.71
C ARG A 111 -23.48 7.34 13.18
N GLY A 112 -23.11 6.43 14.08
CA GLY A 112 -22.59 5.12 13.69
C GLY A 112 -23.63 4.26 12.97
N ARG A 113 -24.89 4.29 13.41
CA ARG A 113 -26.01 3.59 12.76
C ARG A 113 -26.28 4.15 11.36
N GLU A 114 -26.36 5.48 11.23
CA GLU A 114 -26.55 6.15 9.94
C GLU A 114 -25.47 5.75 8.93
N TRP A 115 -24.20 5.74 9.36
CA TRP A 115 -23.10 5.34 8.48
C TRP A 115 -23.16 3.85 8.12
N ALA A 116 -23.44 2.97 9.08
CA ALA A 116 -23.55 1.53 8.86
C ALA A 116 -24.68 1.17 7.88
N GLU A 117 -25.80 1.89 7.96
CA GLU A 117 -26.90 1.77 7.01
C GLU A 117 -26.49 2.29 5.63
N ALA A 118 -25.91 3.49 5.56
CA ALA A 118 -25.48 4.11 4.31
C ALA A 118 -24.47 3.25 3.53
N VAL A 119 -23.44 2.68 4.20
CA VAL A 119 -22.44 1.83 3.53
C VAL A 119 -23.02 0.50 3.04
N THR A 120 -24.09 0.01 3.68
CA THR A 120 -24.81 -1.20 3.25
C THR A 120 -25.65 -0.94 2.00
N GLN A 121 -26.32 0.22 1.94
CA GLN A 121 -27.18 0.61 0.81
C GLN A 121 -26.37 1.09 -0.40
N ASP A 122 -25.41 2.00 -0.17
CA ASP A 122 -24.49 2.51 -1.16
C ASP A 122 -23.08 2.58 -0.57
N LYS A 123 -22.31 1.53 -0.86
CA LYS A 123 -20.92 1.41 -0.44
C LYS A 123 -20.09 2.63 -0.82
N ARG A 124 -20.31 3.22 -2.00
CA ARG A 124 -19.54 4.40 -2.45
C ARG A 124 -19.88 5.63 -1.61
N ALA A 125 -21.16 5.86 -1.35
CA ALA A 125 -21.60 6.95 -0.47
C ALA A 125 -21.06 6.78 0.95
N GLY A 126 -21.16 5.57 1.53
CA GLY A 126 -20.60 5.27 2.85
C GLY A 126 -19.10 5.54 2.94
N TYR A 127 -18.31 5.13 1.94
CA TYR A 127 -16.87 5.43 1.92
C TYR A 127 -16.55 6.91 1.73
N ASN A 128 -17.37 7.67 0.98
CA ASN A 128 -17.23 9.12 0.91
C ASN A 128 -17.41 9.78 2.28
N ALA A 129 -18.47 9.40 3.01
CA ALA A 129 -18.71 9.89 4.36
C ALA A 129 -17.53 9.55 5.30
N LEU A 130 -17.01 8.32 5.21
CA LEU A 130 -15.82 7.91 5.99
C LEU A 130 -14.61 8.80 5.70
N VAL A 131 -14.34 9.15 4.44
CA VAL A 131 -13.21 10.03 4.11
C VAL A 131 -13.36 11.39 4.81
N GLY A 132 -14.58 11.95 4.81
CA GLY A 132 -14.88 13.21 5.49
C GLY A 132 -14.60 13.15 6.99
N GLU A 133 -15.01 12.07 7.65
CA GLU A 133 -14.71 11.86 9.07
C GLU A 133 -13.21 11.65 9.33
N LEU A 134 -12.51 10.91 8.45
CA LEU A 134 -11.06 10.73 8.56
C LEU A 134 -10.30 12.03 8.38
N LEU A 135 -10.76 12.93 7.52
CA LEU A 135 -10.18 14.27 7.36
C LEU A 135 -10.33 15.10 8.63
N ALA A 136 -11.51 15.04 9.28
CA ALA A 136 -11.74 15.72 10.55
C ALA A 136 -10.91 15.13 11.69
N ALA A 137 -10.80 13.81 11.77
CA ALA A 137 -10.12 13.11 12.85
C ALA A 137 -8.59 13.10 12.70
N HIS A 138 -8.07 13.16 11.47
CA HIS A 138 -6.64 12.96 11.18
C HIS A 138 -6.04 14.06 10.29
N PRO A 139 -5.46 15.12 10.88
CA PRO A 139 -4.77 16.17 10.12
C PRO A 139 -3.63 15.65 9.24
N GLN A 140 -2.97 14.54 9.63
CA GLN A 140 -1.95 13.89 8.81
C GLN A 140 -2.51 13.31 7.51
N PHE A 141 -3.77 12.86 7.50
CA PHE A 141 -4.41 12.34 6.29
C PHE A 141 -4.73 13.48 5.31
N GLU A 142 -5.24 14.60 5.81
CA GLU A 142 -5.43 15.81 4.99
C GLU A 142 -4.09 16.31 4.41
N GLY A 143 -3.05 16.39 5.25
CA GLY A 143 -1.71 16.76 4.82
C GLY A 143 -1.16 15.84 3.73
N PHE A 144 -1.36 14.52 3.86
CA PHE A 144 -0.99 13.56 2.82
C PHE A 144 -1.72 13.82 1.50
N LEU A 145 -3.06 14.01 1.54
CA LEU A 145 -3.84 14.31 0.34
C LEU A 145 -3.39 15.62 -0.32
N ARG A 146 -3.04 16.64 0.47
CA ARG A 146 -2.45 17.89 -0.03
C ARG A 146 -1.12 17.65 -0.74
N VAL A 147 -0.22 16.88 -0.13
CA VAL A 147 1.10 16.62 -0.68
C VAL A 147 1.05 15.81 -1.99
N VAL A 148 0.12 14.87 -2.13
CA VAL A 148 0.00 14.04 -3.35
C VAL A 148 -0.85 14.68 -4.45
N GLY A 149 -1.39 15.89 -4.24
CA GLY A 149 -2.14 16.62 -5.26
C GLY A 149 -3.65 16.40 -5.27
N ALA A 150 -4.21 15.76 -4.24
CA ALA A 150 -5.63 15.41 -4.19
C ALA A 150 -6.50 16.53 -3.59
N ARG A 151 -5.91 17.69 -3.30
CA ARG A 151 -6.57 18.85 -2.71
C ARG A 151 -6.47 20.07 -3.64
N PRO A 152 -7.46 20.99 -3.62
CA PRO A 152 -7.37 22.25 -4.35
C PRO A 152 -6.21 23.14 -3.90
N ASP A 153 -5.85 23.07 -2.62
CA ASP A 153 -4.73 23.82 -2.01
C ASP A 153 -3.37 23.10 -2.13
N SER A 154 -3.29 22.06 -2.97
CA SER A 154 -2.03 21.38 -3.29
C SER A 154 -1.10 22.27 -4.11
N VAL A 155 0.15 22.42 -3.64
CA VAL A 155 1.21 23.17 -4.37
C VAL A 155 1.74 22.37 -5.58
N SER A 156 1.55 21.06 -5.59
CA SER A 156 1.98 20.15 -6.65
C SER A 156 0.92 19.07 -6.89
N GLY A 157 0.76 18.63 -8.14
CA GLY A 157 -0.11 17.51 -8.50
C GLY A 157 0.49 16.12 -8.22
N GLN A 158 1.69 16.07 -7.64
CA GLN A 158 2.45 14.84 -7.38
C GLN A 158 3.50 15.03 -6.28
N LEU A 159 3.90 13.93 -5.65
CA LEU A 159 5.12 13.83 -4.85
C LEU A 159 6.06 12.80 -5.49
N THR A 160 7.31 13.18 -5.73
CA THR A 160 8.35 12.27 -6.22
C THR A 160 9.46 12.18 -5.18
N VAL A 161 9.71 10.98 -4.69
CA VAL A 161 10.83 10.66 -3.80
C VAL A 161 11.89 9.93 -4.63
N PRO A 162 13.04 10.56 -4.95
CA PRO A 162 14.10 9.90 -5.70
C PRO A 162 14.62 8.68 -4.92
N LEU A 163 14.82 7.56 -5.61
CA LEU A 163 15.28 6.30 -5.00
C LEU A 163 16.34 5.67 -5.88
N LEU A 164 17.48 5.29 -5.30
CA LEU A 164 18.47 4.50 -6.01
C LEU A 164 18.23 3.00 -5.78
N ARG A 165 18.31 2.20 -6.85
CA ARG A 165 18.28 0.73 -6.75
C ARG A 165 19.67 0.20 -6.50
N TRP A 166 19.76 -0.84 -5.69
CA TRP A 166 21.02 -1.55 -5.54
C TRP A 166 21.26 -2.43 -6.76
N GLU A 167 22.15 -2.00 -7.64
CA GLU A 167 22.58 -2.78 -8.80
C GLU A 167 23.78 -3.67 -8.44
N GLU A 168 23.81 -4.88 -9.01
CA GLU A 168 24.89 -5.83 -8.75
C GLU A 168 26.20 -5.33 -9.36
N GLY A 169 27.27 -5.32 -8.58
CA GLY A 169 28.58 -4.82 -9.00
C GLY A 169 28.73 -3.29 -8.94
N ALA A 170 27.65 -2.52 -8.82
CA ALA A 170 27.71 -1.05 -8.77
C ALA A 170 28.25 -0.50 -7.43
N HIS A 171 28.03 -1.23 -6.33
CA HIS A 171 28.44 -0.81 -4.99
C HIS A 171 29.04 -1.98 -4.22
N ARG A 172 30.21 -1.77 -3.61
CA ARG A 172 30.94 -2.82 -2.88
C ARG A 172 30.39 -3.03 -1.47
N ASN A 173 29.89 -1.98 -0.84
CA ASN A 173 29.44 -1.98 0.55
C ASN A 173 28.29 -0.99 0.81
N ALA A 174 27.77 -0.99 2.04
CA ALA A 174 26.64 -0.17 2.47
C ALA A 174 26.93 1.34 2.42
N GLU A 175 28.16 1.74 2.73
CA GLU A 175 28.58 3.14 2.77
C GLU A 175 28.64 3.73 1.36
N GLU A 176 29.24 3.02 0.41
CA GLU A 176 29.27 3.42 -1.00
C GLU A 176 27.87 3.57 -1.59
N PHE A 177 26.97 2.63 -1.30
CA PHE A 177 25.59 2.73 -1.75
C PHE A 177 24.87 3.93 -1.12
N LEU A 178 25.05 4.15 0.19
CA LEU A 178 24.41 5.27 0.89
C LEU A 178 24.89 6.62 0.35
N LEU A 179 26.18 6.79 0.10
CA LEU A 179 26.74 8.01 -0.50
C LEU A 179 26.20 8.21 -1.93
N ALA A 180 26.14 7.16 -2.74
CA ALA A 180 25.57 7.21 -4.08
C ALA A 180 24.07 7.54 -4.06
N PHE A 181 23.32 6.98 -3.11
CA PHE A 181 21.90 7.24 -2.92
C PHE A 181 21.65 8.71 -2.58
N VAL A 182 22.45 9.28 -1.67
CA VAL A 182 22.35 10.69 -1.27
C VAL A 182 22.73 11.62 -2.44
N ALA A 183 23.82 11.32 -3.15
CA ALA A 183 24.20 12.09 -4.34
C ALA A 183 23.09 12.09 -5.39
N HIS A 184 22.50 10.92 -5.65
CA HIS A 184 21.36 10.79 -6.56
C HIS A 184 20.16 11.65 -6.12
N MET A 185 19.80 11.64 -4.83
CA MET A 185 18.73 12.50 -4.31
C MET A 185 19.03 13.98 -4.51
N VAL A 186 20.26 14.42 -4.23
CA VAL A 186 20.69 15.81 -4.39
C VAL A 186 20.63 16.25 -5.85
N ASP A 187 21.05 15.39 -6.78
CA ASP A 187 20.99 15.70 -8.21
C ASP A 187 19.54 15.81 -8.70
N CYS A 188 18.66 14.91 -8.27
CA CYS A 188 17.22 15.01 -8.55
C CYS A 188 16.60 16.27 -7.93
N LEU A 189 17.03 16.68 -6.73
CA LEU A 189 16.57 17.91 -6.09
C LEU A 189 16.94 19.16 -6.90
N ARG A 190 18.17 19.20 -7.44
CA ARG A 190 18.65 20.29 -8.30
C ARG A 190 17.88 20.38 -9.62
N GLN A 191 17.41 19.24 -10.15
CA GLN A 191 16.59 19.20 -11.36
C GLN A 191 15.15 19.69 -11.12
N GLY A 192 14.68 19.68 -9.88
CA GLY A 192 13.32 20.12 -9.52
C GLY A 192 12.24 19.11 -9.90
N GLY A 193 10.96 19.55 -9.87
CA GLY A 193 9.81 18.72 -10.24
C GLY A 193 9.42 17.63 -9.24
N LEU A 194 9.98 17.65 -8.03
CA LEU A 194 9.74 16.63 -7.01
C LEU A 194 8.42 16.81 -6.24
N GLY A 195 7.80 17.99 -6.33
CA GLY A 195 6.66 18.36 -5.48
C GLY A 195 7.04 18.79 -4.07
N TRP A 196 8.34 18.93 -3.80
CA TRP A 196 8.93 19.46 -2.58
C TRP A 196 10.31 20.06 -2.89
N THR A 197 10.80 20.90 -2.00
CA THR A 197 12.12 21.56 -2.12
C THR A 197 12.83 21.53 -0.78
N ALA A 198 14.15 21.47 -0.80
CA ALA A 198 14.99 21.58 0.39
C ALA A 198 16.39 22.04 0.00
N GLU A 199 17.18 22.44 0.99
CA GLU A 199 18.62 22.64 0.82
C GLU A 199 19.32 21.28 0.64
N PRO A 200 20.20 21.10 -0.37
CA PRO A 200 20.94 19.85 -0.58
C PRO A 200 21.60 19.29 0.68
N LYS A 201 22.24 20.17 1.46
CA LYS A 201 22.93 19.81 2.71
C LYS A 201 21.97 19.25 3.77
N ALA A 202 20.71 19.69 3.77
CA ALA A 202 19.70 19.17 4.69
C ALA A 202 19.32 17.72 4.33
N VAL A 203 19.20 17.41 3.02
CA VAL A 203 18.97 16.05 2.53
C VAL A 203 20.13 15.14 2.92
N GLU A 204 21.36 15.57 2.61
CA GLU A 204 22.58 14.82 2.92
C GLU A 204 22.62 14.44 4.40
N THR A 205 22.49 15.44 5.27
CA THR A 205 22.59 15.24 6.72
C THR A 205 21.49 14.30 7.23
N ALA A 206 20.23 14.55 6.85
CA ALA A 206 19.10 13.80 7.38
C ALA A 206 19.06 12.34 6.91
N VAL A 207 19.36 12.09 5.63
CA VAL A 207 19.35 10.74 5.06
C VAL A 207 20.52 9.92 5.59
N LEU A 208 21.73 10.51 5.65
CA LEU A 208 22.91 9.86 6.21
C LEU A 208 22.72 9.48 7.68
N ASP A 209 22.23 10.42 8.50
CA ASP A 209 22.03 10.20 9.93
C ASP A 209 20.99 9.10 10.20
N TYR A 210 19.84 9.16 9.54
CA TYR A 210 18.79 8.16 9.72
C TYR A 210 19.26 6.76 9.31
N ALA A 211 19.79 6.61 8.09
CA ALA A 211 20.19 5.31 7.56
C ALA A 211 21.32 4.70 8.39
N THR A 212 22.34 5.50 8.74
CA THR A 212 23.46 5.05 9.58
C THR A 212 22.98 4.63 10.97
N THR A 213 22.10 5.43 11.59
CA THR A 213 21.52 5.10 12.90
C THR A 213 20.69 3.81 12.84
N ALA A 214 19.89 3.62 11.79
CA ALA A 214 19.08 2.41 11.59
C ALA A 214 19.96 1.16 11.41
N MET A 215 21.02 1.25 10.60
CA MET A 215 21.99 0.17 10.40
C MET A 215 22.69 -0.20 11.72
N ARG A 216 23.21 0.78 12.47
CA ARG A 216 23.83 0.57 13.78
C ARG A 216 22.88 -0.11 14.78
N ARG A 217 21.60 0.26 14.79
CA ARG A 217 20.58 -0.39 15.66
C ARG A 217 20.40 -1.87 15.33
N VAL A 218 20.42 -2.24 14.06
CA VAL A 218 20.35 -3.66 13.64
C VAL A 218 21.60 -4.41 14.07
N GLU A 219 22.78 -3.87 13.81
CA GLU A 219 24.06 -4.49 14.22
C GLU A 219 24.14 -4.69 15.74
N MET A 220 23.74 -3.68 16.52
CA MET A 220 23.67 -3.81 17.98
C MET A 220 22.69 -4.91 18.42
N ARG A 221 21.55 -5.05 17.74
CA ARG A 221 20.57 -6.11 18.04
C ARG A 221 21.12 -7.49 17.71
N ILE A 222 21.86 -7.64 16.60
CA ILE A 222 22.55 -8.88 16.23
C ILE A 222 23.60 -9.24 17.29
N LYS A 223 24.49 -8.30 17.64
CA LYS A 223 25.51 -8.50 18.68
C LYS A 223 24.92 -8.90 20.04
N ARG A 224 23.83 -8.24 20.46
CA ARG A 224 23.11 -8.59 21.71
C ARG A 224 22.51 -9.99 21.65
N TRP A 225 21.93 -10.37 20.51
CA TRP A 225 21.36 -11.71 20.34
C TRP A 225 22.44 -12.79 20.33
N GLU A 226 23.57 -12.57 19.67
CA GLU A 226 24.71 -13.50 19.67
C GLU A 226 25.30 -13.67 21.07
N ALA A 227 25.48 -12.57 21.81
CA ALA A 227 25.95 -12.61 23.19
C ALA A 227 24.97 -13.39 24.09
N GLN A 228 23.66 -13.18 23.94
CA GLN A 228 22.64 -13.93 24.68
C GLN A 228 22.65 -15.42 24.31
N ARG A 229 22.80 -15.76 23.02
CA ARG A 229 22.88 -17.14 22.56
C ARG A 229 24.07 -17.86 23.16
N LEU A 230 25.25 -17.24 23.13
CA LEU A 230 26.47 -17.80 23.72
C LEU A 230 26.35 -17.95 25.25
N ALA A 231 25.70 -17.00 25.93
CA ALA A 231 25.43 -17.10 27.36
C ALA A 231 24.46 -18.25 27.70
N ASP A 232 23.38 -18.40 26.93
CA ASP A 232 22.42 -19.50 27.07
C ASP A 232 23.10 -20.87 26.81
N GLU A 233 23.96 -20.96 25.79
CA GLU A 233 24.77 -22.17 25.49
C GLU A 233 25.71 -22.54 26.63
N ARG A 234 26.41 -21.56 27.21
CA ARG A 234 27.28 -21.79 28.39
C ARG A 234 26.48 -22.28 29.60
N LYS A 235 25.32 -21.68 29.86
CA LYS A 235 24.45 -22.10 30.98
C LYS A 235 23.92 -23.52 30.79
N ARG A 236 23.56 -23.91 29.57
CA ARG A 236 23.17 -25.29 29.24
C ARG A 236 24.32 -26.28 29.45
N ALA A 237 25.53 -25.92 29.03
CA ALA A 237 26.71 -26.77 29.22
C ALA A 237 27.03 -27.04 30.70
N VAL A 238 26.64 -26.13 31.60
CA VAL A 238 26.84 -26.25 33.05
C VAL A 238 25.57 -26.76 33.77
N GLY A 239 24.54 -27.21 33.03
CA GLY A 239 23.30 -27.75 33.61
C GLY A 239 22.43 -26.72 34.35
N ALA A 240 22.68 -25.43 34.15
CA ALA A 240 22.04 -24.33 34.89
C ALA A 240 20.83 -23.72 34.15
N LEU A 241 20.31 -24.39 33.12
CA LEU A 241 19.15 -23.93 32.35
C LEU A 241 18.17 -25.10 32.24
N GLU A 242 17.03 -25.00 32.92
CA GLU A 242 15.92 -25.94 32.76
C GLU A 242 15.52 -26.03 31.28
N GLU A 243 15.16 -27.23 30.82
CA GLU A 243 14.65 -27.46 29.47
C GLU A 243 13.50 -26.47 29.19
N ARG A 244 13.75 -25.46 28.35
CA ARG A 244 12.69 -24.55 27.91
C ARG A 244 11.60 -25.38 27.27
N GLU A 245 10.34 -25.09 27.63
CA GLU A 245 9.16 -25.63 26.93
C GLU A 245 9.41 -25.60 25.41
N PRO A 246 9.21 -26.74 24.72
CA PRO A 246 9.48 -26.87 23.29
C PRO A 246 8.51 -25.99 22.51
N GLY A 247 8.92 -24.75 22.20
CA GLY A 247 8.09 -23.81 21.45
C GLY A 247 8.57 -22.36 21.44
N ARG A 248 9.39 -21.93 22.42
CA ARG A 248 9.84 -20.53 22.52
C ARG A 248 11.27 -20.34 22.02
N SER A 249 11.51 -20.57 20.73
CA SER A 249 12.80 -20.19 20.12
C SER A 249 12.88 -18.66 20.00
N VAL A 250 13.95 -18.07 20.55
CA VAL A 250 14.23 -16.64 20.36
C VAL A 250 14.67 -16.48 18.90
N LYS A 251 13.74 -16.09 18.03
CA LYS A 251 14.02 -15.85 16.61
C LYS A 251 15.21 -14.90 16.46
N ALA A 252 16.20 -15.30 15.67
CA ALA A 252 17.35 -14.47 15.36
C ALA A 252 16.88 -13.12 14.78
N PRO A 253 17.51 -12.00 15.15
CA PRO A 253 17.22 -10.73 14.50
C PRO A 253 17.55 -10.84 13.00
N PRO A 254 16.76 -10.20 12.12
CA PRO A 254 17.02 -10.27 10.70
C PRO A 254 18.38 -9.63 10.39
N ALA A 255 19.15 -10.28 9.50
CA ALA A 255 20.46 -9.80 9.08
C ALA A 255 20.40 -8.44 8.37
N LEU A 256 21.53 -7.75 8.30
CA LEU A 256 21.69 -6.53 7.51
C LEU A 256 22.02 -6.93 6.06
N THR A 257 20.99 -7.04 5.23
CA THR A 257 21.12 -7.39 3.80
C THR A 257 21.09 -6.14 2.92
N ARG A 258 21.56 -6.23 1.67
CA ARG A 258 21.46 -5.16 0.66
C ARG A 258 20.03 -4.60 0.55
N LYS A 259 19.04 -5.49 0.50
CA LYS A 259 17.61 -5.13 0.48
C LYS A 259 17.21 -4.29 1.70
N ARG A 260 17.71 -4.62 2.88
CA ARG A 260 17.39 -3.90 4.11
C ARG A 260 18.06 -2.54 4.18
N ILE A 261 19.30 -2.43 3.69
CA ILE A 261 19.99 -1.15 3.57
C ILE A 261 19.24 -0.21 2.62
N ALA A 262 18.85 -0.71 1.43
CA ALA A 262 18.02 0.04 0.49
C ALA A 262 16.69 0.48 1.13
N SER A 263 16.05 -0.39 1.90
CA SER A 263 14.83 -0.05 2.66
C SER A 263 15.05 1.07 3.67
N PHE A 264 16.19 1.11 4.37
CA PHE A 264 16.48 2.23 5.30
C PHE A 264 16.71 3.55 4.58
N CYS A 265 17.34 3.51 3.40
CA CYS A 265 17.52 4.70 2.55
C CYS A 265 16.16 5.21 2.03
N GLU A 266 15.29 4.30 1.59
CA GLU A 266 13.91 4.62 1.19
C GLU A 266 13.11 5.21 2.35
N GLU A 267 13.13 4.59 3.53
CA GLU A 267 12.48 5.12 4.74
C GLU A 267 12.93 6.54 5.07
N ALA A 268 14.25 6.79 5.00
CA ALA A 268 14.83 8.11 5.24
C ALA A 268 14.36 9.13 4.19
N ALA A 269 14.44 8.77 2.91
CA ALA A 269 14.06 9.63 1.79
C ALA A 269 12.58 10.00 1.83
N VAL A 270 11.71 9.03 2.09
CA VAL A 270 10.25 9.26 2.21
C VAL A 270 9.97 10.18 3.39
N ARG A 271 10.51 9.88 4.58
CA ARG A 271 10.33 10.73 5.76
C ARG A 271 10.80 12.16 5.52
N PHE A 272 11.95 12.33 4.87
CA PHE A 272 12.51 13.64 4.55
C PHE A 272 11.61 14.39 3.56
N ALA A 273 11.24 13.76 2.44
CA ALA A 273 10.41 14.37 1.40
C ALA A 273 9.06 14.84 1.93
N PHE A 274 8.38 14.02 2.74
CA PHE A 274 7.12 14.40 3.38
C PHE A 274 7.28 15.55 4.38
N THR A 275 8.36 15.56 5.15
CA THR A 275 8.68 16.66 6.07
C THR A 275 8.94 17.96 5.31
N ALA A 276 9.75 17.89 4.24
CA ALA A 276 10.04 19.03 3.37
C ALA A 276 8.80 19.54 2.62
N ALA A 277 7.83 18.66 2.34
CA ALA A 277 6.54 19.01 1.76
C ALA A 277 5.53 19.56 2.80
N GLY A 278 5.93 19.75 4.07
CA GLY A 278 5.07 20.30 5.12
C GLY A 278 4.11 19.29 5.77
N CYS A 279 4.32 17.98 5.56
CA CYS A 279 3.53 16.91 6.18
C CYS A 279 4.43 15.87 6.86
N PRO A 280 5.04 16.18 8.03
CA PRO A 280 5.93 15.24 8.71
C PRO A 280 5.24 13.91 9.01
N MET A 281 5.82 12.81 8.53
CA MET A 281 5.21 11.49 8.61
C MET A 281 6.25 10.38 8.74
N ASP A 282 5.96 9.37 9.56
CA ASP A 282 6.77 8.15 9.63
C ASP A 282 6.47 7.19 8.46
N TYR A 283 7.40 6.28 8.16
CA TYR A 283 7.25 5.39 7.01
C TYR A 283 6.05 4.45 7.10
N ILE A 284 5.66 4.04 8.31
CA ILE A 284 4.49 3.18 8.51
C ILE A 284 3.21 3.97 8.21
N SER A 285 3.10 5.21 8.71
CA SER A 285 1.96 6.08 8.42
C SER A 285 1.85 6.38 6.93
N HIS A 286 2.98 6.60 6.24
CA HIS A 286 3.01 6.71 4.78
C HIS A 286 2.44 5.45 4.10
N GLU A 287 2.91 4.27 4.49
CA GLU A 287 2.44 3.01 3.93
C GLU A 287 0.94 2.77 4.14
N LEU A 288 0.41 3.16 5.30
CA LEU A 288 -1.02 3.08 5.61
C LEU A 288 -1.82 4.05 4.74
N LEU A 289 -1.44 5.33 4.71
CA LEU A 289 -2.15 6.35 3.95
C LEU A 289 -2.12 6.07 2.44
N ARG A 290 -1.00 5.55 1.92
CA ARG A 290 -0.86 5.08 0.54
C ARG A 290 -1.87 3.98 0.19
N ARG A 291 -2.09 3.03 1.09
CA ARG A 291 -3.09 1.95 0.90
C ARG A 291 -4.51 2.49 0.99
N TRP A 292 -4.79 3.31 1.99
CA TRP A 292 -6.10 3.89 2.21
C TRP A 292 -6.53 4.77 1.03
N SER A 293 -5.67 5.70 0.61
CA SER A 293 -5.96 6.60 -0.52
C SER A 293 -6.12 5.83 -1.83
N GLY A 294 -5.34 4.74 -2.01
CA GLY A 294 -5.48 3.82 -3.13
C GLY A 294 -6.83 3.11 -3.12
N PHE A 295 -7.23 2.56 -1.98
CA PHE A 295 -8.54 1.93 -1.79
C PHE A 295 -9.69 2.92 -2.04
N MET A 296 -9.56 4.15 -1.57
CA MET A 296 -10.56 5.20 -1.75
C MET A 296 -10.55 5.83 -3.15
N GLY A 297 -9.61 5.46 -4.03
CA GLY A 297 -9.49 6.03 -5.37
C GLY A 297 -9.09 7.51 -5.40
N LEU A 298 -8.41 7.99 -4.36
CA LEU A 298 -7.99 9.40 -4.22
C LEU A 298 -6.54 9.63 -4.65
N ALA A 299 -5.67 8.65 -4.44
CA ALA A 299 -4.29 8.72 -4.88
C ALA A 299 -3.76 7.34 -5.27
N ASN A 300 -2.74 7.33 -6.12
CA ASN A 300 -2.03 6.14 -6.56
C ASN A 300 -0.53 6.38 -6.48
N PHE A 301 0.24 5.30 -6.59
CA PHE A 301 1.69 5.38 -6.54
C PHE A 301 2.34 4.35 -7.46
N SER A 302 3.61 4.57 -7.79
CA SER A 302 4.42 3.59 -8.49
C SER A 302 5.91 3.86 -8.31
N TYR A 303 6.69 2.78 -8.22
CA TYR A 303 8.16 2.79 -8.33
C TYR A 303 8.65 2.74 -9.78
N TYR A 304 7.72 2.62 -10.72
CA TYR A 304 7.96 2.28 -12.13
C TYR A 304 7.28 3.25 -13.09
N ALA A 305 6.66 4.31 -12.57
CA ALA A 305 6.19 5.39 -13.41
C ALA A 305 7.39 6.01 -14.15
N PRO A 306 7.23 6.44 -15.42
CA PRO A 306 8.29 6.94 -16.29
C PRO A 306 9.26 7.93 -15.63
N GLY A 307 10.54 7.83 -15.99
CA GLY A 307 11.62 8.71 -15.52
C GLY A 307 12.63 7.98 -14.64
N PRO A 308 13.54 8.73 -13.97
CA PRO A 308 14.52 8.17 -13.05
C PRO A 308 13.88 7.33 -11.94
N SER A 309 14.65 6.43 -11.33
CA SER A 309 14.17 5.58 -10.25
C SER A 309 13.68 6.43 -9.07
N ALA A 310 12.41 6.28 -8.72
CA ALA A 310 11.75 7.06 -7.69
C ALA A 310 10.46 6.37 -7.23
N LEU A 311 10.02 6.67 -6.01
CA LEU A 311 8.64 6.47 -5.59
C LEU A 311 7.86 7.72 -6.00
N ARG A 312 6.91 7.55 -6.92
CA ARG A 312 6.00 8.61 -7.35
C ARG A 312 4.62 8.38 -6.75
N LEU A 313 4.04 9.42 -6.17
CA LEU A 313 2.65 9.46 -5.70
C LEU A 313 1.91 10.59 -6.41
N TRP A 314 0.66 10.36 -6.75
CA TRP A 314 -0.19 11.35 -7.43
C TRP A 314 -1.65 11.13 -7.11
N ALA A 315 -2.44 12.18 -7.27
CA ALA A 315 -3.87 12.13 -7.13
C ALA A 315 -4.55 11.42 -8.30
N THR A 316 -5.56 10.60 -7.99
CA THR A 316 -6.49 9.99 -8.96
C THR A 316 -7.91 10.50 -8.81
N GLY A 317 -8.13 11.37 -7.83
CA GLY A 317 -9.34 12.11 -7.58
C GLY A 317 -8.99 13.38 -6.79
N SER A 318 -9.99 14.20 -6.55
CA SER A 318 -9.89 15.40 -5.74
C SER A 318 -10.90 15.38 -4.60
N VAL A 319 -10.52 16.03 -3.51
CA VAL A 319 -11.36 16.25 -2.34
C VAL A 319 -11.46 17.74 -2.09
N GLU A 320 -12.67 18.29 -2.14
CA GLU A 320 -12.98 19.69 -1.85
C GLU A 320 -13.66 19.79 -0.47
N GLY A 321 -13.50 20.92 0.24
CA GLY A 321 -14.09 21.12 1.57
C GLY A 321 -13.32 20.44 2.71
N SER A 322 -13.95 20.27 3.87
CA SER A 322 -13.36 19.67 5.06
C SER A 322 -14.43 18.95 5.90
N GLY A 323 -14.02 17.93 6.64
CA GLY A 323 -14.93 17.18 7.52
C GLY A 323 -16.01 16.40 6.76
N PRO A 324 -17.15 16.09 7.41
CA PRO A 324 -18.20 15.23 6.83
C PRO A 324 -18.85 15.78 5.56
N GLN A 325 -18.70 17.08 5.29
CA GLN A 325 -19.25 17.78 4.12
C GLN A 325 -18.26 17.85 2.94
N ALA A 326 -17.15 17.12 3.00
CA ALA A 326 -16.19 17.09 1.90
C ALA A 326 -16.82 16.50 0.62
N GLU A 327 -16.54 17.13 -0.52
CA GLU A 327 -16.98 16.64 -1.83
C GLU A 327 -15.86 15.87 -2.53
N PHE A 328 -16.23 14.77 -3.21
CA PHE A 328 -15.28 13.85 -3.81
C PHE A 328 -15.51 13.69 -5.31
N LYS A 329 -14.51 14.08 -6.10
CA LYS A 329 -14.50 13.87 -7.55
C LYS A 329 -13.44 12.82 -7.89
N ARG A 330 -13.87 11.66 -8.38
CA ARG A 330 -12.97 10.58 -8.80
C ARG A 330 -12.92 10.46 -10.31
N SER A 331 -11.74 10.23 -10.86
CA SER A 331 -11.55 9.91 -12.27
C SER A 331 -11.79 8.41 -12.49
N VAL A 332 -13.06 8.01 -12.65
CA VAL A 332 -13.48 6.61 -12.83
C VAL A 332 -14.51 6.43 -13.95
N GLY A 333 -14.63 5.20 -14.45
CA GLY A 333 -15.71 4.81 -15.35
C GLY A 333 -15.40 5.00 -16.83
N HIS A 334 -16.43 4.88 -17.67
CA HIS A 334 -16.28 4.76 -19.12
C HIS A 334 -15.47 5.89 -19.79
N PRO A 335 -15.70 7.19 -19.51
CA PRO A 335 -14.93 8.27 -20.15
C PRO A 335 -13.42 8.14 -19.90
N VAL A 336 -13.05 7.79 -18.67
CA VAL A 336 -11.66 7.63 -18.25
C VAL A 336 -11.01 6.41 -18.92
N ARG A 337 -11.74 5.30 -19.00
CA ARG A 337 -11.27 4.08 -19.68
C ARG A 337 -11.10 4.28 -21.18
N SER A 338 -12.04 4.99 -21.82
CA SER A 338 -11.95 5.32 -23.24
C SER A 338 -10.76 6.22 -23.56
N ALA A 339 -10.51 7.26 -22.75
CA ALA A 339 -9.34 8.12 -22.88
C ALA A 339 -8.02 7.33 -22.71
N LEU A 340 -7.97 6.42 -21.73
CA LEU A 340 -6.86 5.50 -21.55
C LEU A 340 -6.62 4.63 -22.79
N LEU A 341 -7.67 3.98 -23.30
CA LEU A 341 -7.55 3.08 -24.47
C LEU A 341 -7.09 3.83 -25.72
N ALA A 342 -7.52 5.09 -25.89
CA ALA A 342 -7.02 5.95 -26.96
C ALA A 342 -5.52 6.29 -26.82
N ALA A 343 -5.04 6.47 -25.59
CA ALA A 343 -3.62 6.76 -25.31
C ALA A 343 -2.72 5.52 -25.29
N LEU A 344 -3.29 4.33 -25.15
CA LEU A 344 -2.56 3.07 -24.93
C LEU A 344 -1.54 2.74 -26.02
N PRO A 345 -1.81 2.94 -27.34
CA PRO A 345 -0.82 2.72 -28.40
C PRO A 345 0.49 3.49 -28.19
N ARG A 346 0.39 4.79 -27.95
CA ARG A 346 1.55 5.66 -27.69
C ARG A 346 2.31 5.20 -26.45
N ILE A 347 1.60 4.87 -25.37
CA ILE A 347 2.22 4.42 -24.12
C ILE A 347 2.97 3.09 -24.32
N CYS A 348 2.36 2.12 -25.01
CA CYS A 348 3.02 0.86 -25.32
C CYS A 348 4.24 1.06 -26.23
N GLN A 349 4.18 1.97 -27.19
CA GLN A 349 5.32 2.30 -28.04
C GLN A 349 6.48 2.87 -27.21
N GLU A 350 6.22 3.88 -26.37
CA GLU A 350 7.23 4.47 -25.47
C GLU A 350 7.87 3.43 -24.54
N GLU A 351 7.08 2.51 -23.98
CA GLU A 351 7.61 1.46 -23.11
C GLU A 351 8.36 0.36 -23.87
N THR A 352 8.01 0.12 -25.14
CA THR A 352 8.75 -0.79 -26.02
C THR A 352 10.13 -0.20 -26.34
N GLU A 353 10.19 1.07 -26.70
CA GLU A 353 11.43 1.80 -27.01
C GLU A 353 12.38 1.89 -25.80
N ARG A 354 11.83 1.93 -24.59
CA ARG A 354 12.61 1.87 -23.34
C ARG A 354 13.04 0.46 -22.94
N SER A 355 12.44 -0.57 -23.51
CA SER A 355 12.80 -1.95 -23.21
C SER A 355 13.98 -2.38 -24.07
N ALA A 356 15.07 -2.82 -23.43
CA ALA A 356 16.22 -3.37 -24.13
C ALA A 356 15.96 -4.74 -24.79
N GLU A 357 14.78 -5.33 -24.56
CA GLU A 357 14.48 -6.74 -24.89
C GLU A 357 14.07 -6.96 -26.36
N GLY A 358 13.70 -5.93 -27.12
CA GLY A 358 13.47 -6.04 -28.57
C GLY A 358 12.36 -7.01 -29.04
N THR A 359 11.58 -7.59 -28.13
CA THR A 359 10.57 -8.63 -28.42
C THR A 359 9.25 -8.08 -28.96
N GLY A 360 9.05 -6.77 -28.92
CA GLY A 360 7.77 -6.11 -29.22
C GLY A 360 6.67 -6.35 -28.17
N TYR A 361 6.97 -7.06 -27.09
CA TYR A 361 6.11 -7.20 -25.92
C TYR A 361 6.53 -6.25 -24.82
N CYS A 362 5.55 -5.65 -24.15
CA CYS A 362 5.76 -4.82 -22.97
C CYS A 362 5.30 -5.53 -21.72
N ALA A 363 6.05 -5.39 -20.62
CA ALA A 363 5.59 -5.83 -19.32
C ALA A 363 4.36 -5.02 -18.87
N VAL A 364 3.27 -5.70 -18.51
CA VAL A 364 1.99 -5.05 -18.19
C VAL A 364 2.14 -4.08 -17.01
N TRP A 365 2.97 -4.42 -16.01
CA TRP A 365 3.20 -3.55 -14.87
C TRP A 365 3.90 -2.23 -15.23
N ARG A 366 4.75 -2.20 -16.28
CA ARG A 366 5.36 -0.97 -16.80
C ARG A 366 4.33 -0.11 -17.52
N VAL A 367 3.59 -0.72 -18.45
CA VAL A 367 2.52 -0.05 -19.19
C VAL A 367 1.48 0.52 -18.23
N ARG A 368 1.07 -0.24 -17.22
CA ARG A 368 0.17 0.21 -16.16
C ARG A 368 0.74 1.41 -15.43
N ALA A 369 2.00 1.34 -14.97
CA ALA A 369 2.62 2.43 -14.24
C ALA A 369 2.69 3.72 -15.09
N ALA A 370 3.06 3.61 -16.36
CA ALA A 370 3.11 4.72 -17.30
C ALA A 370 1.72 5.30 -17.57
N ALA A 371 0.75 4.46 -17.87
CA ALA A 371 -0.63 4.87 -18.12
C ALA A 371 -1.27 5.55 -16.92
N CYS A 372 -1.20 4.93 -15.74
CA CYS A 372 -1.77 5.48 -14.52
C CYS A 372 -1.12 6.81 -14.12
N TRP A 373 0.19 6.95 -14.34
CA TRP A 373 0.93 8.19 -14.12
C TRP A 373 0.51 9.30 -15.09
N GLN A 374 0.54 9.02 -16.39
CA GLN A 374 0.25 10.01 -17.44
C GLN A 374 -1.22 10.46 -17.43
N GLN A 375 -2.15 9.55 -17.15
CA GLN A 375 -3.59 9.82 -17.17
C GLN A 375 -4.16 10.19 -15.79
N ARG A 376 -3.35 10.12 -14.72
CA ARG A 376 -3.78 10.35 -13.32
C ARG A 376 -4.96 9.46 -12.91
N ILE A 377 -4.86 8.17 -13.21
CA ILE A 377 -5.90 7.17 -12.91
C ILE A 377 -5.39 6.10 -11.94
N SER A 378 -6.34 5.34 -11.39
CA SER A 378 -6.03 4.20 -10.53
C SER A 378 -5.62 2.97 -11.34
N ASN A 379 -4.90 2.05 -10.69
CA ASN A 379 -4.57 0.74 -11.28
C ASN A 379 -5.85 -0.06 -11.62
N ALA A 380 -6.92 0.12 -10.85
CA ALA A 380 -8.19 -0.57 -11.08
C ALA A 380 -8.87 -0.10 -12.38
N GLU A 381 -8.83 1.20 -12.69
CA GLU A 381 -9.37 1.71 -13.96
C GLU A 381 -8.54 1.26 -15.16
N PHE A 382 -7.21 1.19 -15.02
CA PHE A 382 -6.36 0.58 -16.04
C PHE A 382 -6.72 -0.88 -16.28
N ASP A 383 -6.76 -1.69 -15.21
CA ASP A 383 -7.03 -3.12 -15.30
C ASP A 383 -8.42 -3.37 -15.89
N ALA A 384 -9.43 -2.57 -15.49
CA ALA A 384 -10.77 -2.66 -16.04
C ALA A 384 -10.80 -2.36 -17.54
N ALA A 385 -10.16 -1.26 -17.98
CA ALA A 385 -10.10 -0.89 -19.39
C ALA A 385 -9.42 -1.97 -20.25
N VAL A 386 -8.28 -2.49 -19.79
CA VAL A 386 -7.54 -3.54 -20.49
C VAL A 386 -8.33 -4.86 -20.52
N CYS A 387 -9.01 -5.21 -19.42
CA CYS A 387 -9.91 -6.38 -19.39
C CYS A 387 -11.08 -6.23 -20.37
N ASP A 388 -11.72 -5.06 -20.42
CA ASP A 388 -12.85 -4.78 -21.31
C ASP A 388 -12.42 -4.84 -22.79
N ALA A 389 -11.25 -4.27 -23.11
CA ALA A 389 -10.66 -4.36 -24.45
C ALA A 389 -10.29 -5.82 -24.82
N TYR A 390 -9.68 -6.56 -23.90
CA TYR A 390 -9.30 -7.97 -24.11
C TYR A 390 -10.51 -8.88 -24.35
N ARG A 391 -11.63 -8.62 -23.66
CA ARG A 391 -12.89 -9.36 -23.86
C ARG A 391 -13.68 -8.93 -25.10
N GLY A 392 -13.23 -7.90 -25.81
CA GLY A 392 -13.95 -7.37 -26.97
C GLY A 392 -15.21 -6.57 -26.62
N HIS A 393 -15.35 -6.11 -25.37
CA HIS A 393 -16.49 -5.26 -24.95
C HIS A 393 -16.38 -3.81 -25.43
N VAL A 394 -15.23 -3.43 -26.02
CA VAL A 394 -14.98 -2.09 -26.55
C VAL A 394 -14.81 -2.18 -28.06
N GLU A 395 -15.78 -1.64 -28.79
CA GLU A 395 -15.78 -1.59 -30.25
C GLU A 395 -14.93 -0.41 -30.78
N GLY A 396 -14.60 -0.44 -32.07
CA GLY A 396 -13.94 0.68 -32.74
C GLY A 396 -12.48 0.95 -32.35
N LEU A 397 -11.86 0.13 -31.49
CA LEU A 397 -10.44 0.29 -31.15
C LEU A 397 -9.55 0.15 -32.40
N PRO A 398 -8.56 1.06 -32.60
CA PRO A 398 -7.66 1.04 -33.77
C PRO A 398 -6.62 -0.09 -33.71
N PHE A 399 -6.63 -0.88 -32.63
CA PHE A 399 -5.71 -1.99 -32.40
C PHE A 399 -6.44 -3.24 -31.93
N ARG A 400 -5.73 -4.37 -31.98
CA ARG A 400 -6.05 -5.62 -31.28
C ARG A 400 -5.07 -5.78 -30.12
N LEU A 401 -5.59 -6.06 -28.93
CA LEU A 401 -4.81 -6.32 -27.73
C LEU A 401 -4.50 -7.82 -27.63
N HIS A 402 -3.23 -8.16 -27.46
CA HIS A 402 -2.79 -9.50 -27.13
C HIS A 402 -2.15 -9.50 -25.73
N LEU A 403 -2.55 -10.46 -24.90
CA LEU A 403 -2.03 -10.69 -23.55
C LEU A 403 -1.40 -12.07 -23.48
N ASP A 404 -0.27 -12.19 -22.78
CA ASP A 404 0.44 -13.45 -22.62
C ASP A 404 0.81 -13.70 -21.14
N GLU A 405 0.72 -14.96 -20.73
CA GLU A 405 1.11 -15.47 -19.40
C GLU A 405 2.64 -15.69 -19.34
N ALA A 406 3.31 -15.72 -20.49
CA ALA A 406 4.75 -15.77 -20.57
C ALA A 406 5.37 -14.55 -19.87
N SER A 407 6.26 -14.82 -18.91
CA SER A 407 6.98 -13.80 -18.17
C SER A 407 8.38 -13.65 -18.79
N ALA A 408 8.57 -12.67 -19.68
CA ALA A 408 9.91 -12.35 -20.22
C ALA A 408 10.89 -11.90 -19.12
N THR A 409 10.38 -11.29 -18.04
CA THR A 409 11.15 -10.82 -16.88
C THR A 409 10.43 -11.10 -15.57
N ARG A 410 11.18 -11.39 -14.50
CA ARG A 410 10.60 -11.60 -13.16
C ARG A 410 9.76 -10.37 -12.76
N THR A 411 8.45 -10.55 -12.64
CA THR A 411 7.54 -9.49 -12.18
C THR A 411 8.01 -9.03 -10.78
N PRO A 412 8.29 -7.73 -10.58
CA PRO A 412 8.73 -7.26 -9.27
C PRO A 412 7.65 -7.49 -8.22
N GLY A 413 8.04 -7.96 -7.02
CA GLY A 413 7.09 -8.25 -5.94
C GLY A 413 6.33 -7.02 -5.40
N SER A 414 6.73 -5.80 -5.78
CA SER A 414 6.00 -4.56 -5.49
C SER A 414 4.91 -4.23 -6.52
N THR A 415 4.73 -5.07 -7.54
CA THR A 415 3.70 -4.91 -8.58
C THR A 415 2.76 -6.10 -8.55
N ARG A 416 1.49 -5.84 -8.89
CA ARG A 416 0.51 -6.91 -9.15
C ARG A 416 0.53 -7.23 -10.65
N PRO A 417 0.41 -8.49 -11.07
CA PRO A 417 0.15 -8.82 -12.48
C PRO A 417 -1.25 -8.35 -12.91
N LEU A 418 -1.57 -8.49 -14.19
CA LEU A 418 -2.94 -8.28 -14.68
C LEU A 418 -3.72 -9.58 -14.56
N VAL A 419 -4.92 -9.51 -13.99
CA VAL A 419 -5.74 -10.69 -13.71
C VAL A 419 -7.06 -10.55 -14.43
N VAL A 420 -7.34 -11.47 -15.34
CA VAL A 420 -8.64 -11.54 -16.04
C VAL A 420 -9.43 -12.70 -15.47
N LYS A 421 -10.60 -12.40 -14.89
CA LYS A 421 -11.56 -13.43 -14.49
C LYS A 421 -12.23 -13.99 -15.74
N THR A 422 -12.20 -15.31 -15.93
CA THR A 422 -12.89 -15.98 -17.04
C THR A 422 -14.31 -16.36 -16.64
N HIS A 423 -15.16 -16.67 -17.63
CA HIS A 423 -16.55 -17.12 -17.39
C HIS A 423 -16.65 -18.40 -16.56
N ALA A 424 -15.61 -19.25 -16.59
CA ALA A 424 -15.52 -20.47 -15.79
C ALA A 424 -15.06 -20.25 -14.34
N GLY A 425 -14.91 -18.99 -13.90
CA GLY A 425 -14.41 -18.66 -12.56
C GLY A 425 -12.89 -18.82 -12.39
N VAL A 426 -12.17 -19.21 -13.45
CA VAL A 426 -10.69 -19.33 -13.44
C VAL A 426 -10.06 -17.95 -13.63
N HIS A 427 -9.03 -17.66 -12.84
CA HIS A 427 -8.20 -16.45 -12.98
C HIS A 427 -7.04 -16.72 -13.94
N ARG A 428 -6.95 -15.94 -15.03
CA ARG A 428 -5.76 -15.93 -15.88
C ARG A 428 -4.87 -14.75 -15.51
N VAL A 429 -3.57 -15.02 -15.37
CA VAL A 429 -2.57 -14.05 -14.92
C VAL A 429 -1.66 -13.69 -16.09
N PHE A 430 -1.72 -12.44 -16.53
CA PHE A 430 -0.95 -11.95 -17.67
C PHE A 430 0.19 -11.05 -17.21
N HIS A 431 1.36 -11.27 -17.81
CA HIS A 431 2.60 -10.58 -17.45
C HIS A 431 3.05 -9.60 -18.53
N VAL A 432 2.76 -9.91 -19.79
CA VAL A 432 3.13 -9.07 -20.93
C VAL A 432 1.94 -8.79 -21.84
N MET A 433 2.01 -7.69 -22.57
CA MET A 433 1.01 -7.29 -23.55
C MET A 433 1.66 -6.74 -24.82
N ARG A 434 0.93 -6.87 -25.93
CA ARG A 434 1.28 -6.28 -27.22
C ARG A 434 0.03 -5.75 -27.90
N LEU A 435 0.20 -4.65 -28.64
CA LEU A 435 -0.84 -4.08 -29.48
C LEU A 435 -0.49 -4.33 -30.94
N PHE A 436 -1.48 -4.77 -31.71
CA PHE A 436 -1.38 -4.91 -33.16
C PHE A 436 -2.30 -3.90 -33.82
N GLU A 437 -1.78 -3.09 -34.75
CA GLU A 437 -2.62 -2.21 -35.55
C GLU A 437 -3.65 -3.03 -36.33
N LYS A 438 -4.91 -2.60 -36.33
CA LYS A 438 -5.89 -3.14 -37.28
C LYS A 438 -5.55 -2.56 -38.64
N GLN A 439 -5.17 -3.40 -39.59
CA GLN A 439 -5.13 -2.98 -40.99
C GLN A 439 -6.51 -2.41 -41.34
N ARG A 440 -6.54 -1.17 -41.85
CA ARG A 440 -7.76 -0.63 -42.46
C ARG A 440 -8.14 -1.61 -43.56
N GLU A 441 -9.34 -2.18 -43.50
CA GLU A 441 -9.95 -2.78 -44.68
C GLU A 441 -9.98 -1.68 -45.74
N VAL A 442 -9.07 -1.77 -46.71
CA VAL A 442 -9.21 -1.06 -47.97
C VAL A 442 -10.47 -1.64 -48.56
N ALA A 443 -11.57 -0.88 -48.52
CA ALA A 443 -12.75 -1.21 -49.30
C ALA A 443 -12.26 -1.44 -50.74
N ALA A 444 -12.33 -2.69 -51.19
CA ALA A 444 -12.05 -3.02 -52.58
C ALA A 444 -13.00 -2.17 -53.45
N PRO A 445 -12.50 -1.53 -54.52
CA PRO A 445 -13.29 -0.63 -55.35
C PRO A 445 -14.50 -1.32 -56.00
#